data_AF-X5YJT3-F1
#
_entry.id   AF-X5YJT3-F1
#
_cell.length_a   1.000
_cell.length_b   1.000
_cell.length_c   1.000
_cell.angle_alpha   90.00
_cell.angle_beta   90.00
_cell.angle_gamma   90.00
#
_symmetry.space_group_name_H-M   'P 1'
#
loop_
_entity.id
_entity.type
_entity.pdbx_description
1 polymer ?
#
loop_
_entity_poly.entity_id
_entity_poly.type
_entity_poly.pdbx_seq_one_letter_code
_entity_poly.pdbx_strand_id
1 'polypeptide(L)' 'MRQRAEKFLDEWIEKYDLIQGCSGRDQTEIERLAQRLIADAEAEGINETDLTEAFNDDTRYSALAGLLVPKD' A
#
# COMPACT_ATOMS: atom_id res chain seq x y z
N MET A 1 -12.16 11.45 4.27
CA MET A 1 -11.44 10.89 3.11
C MET A 1 -10.80 9.55 3.44
N ARG A 2 -10.27 9.38 4.65
CA ARG A 2 -9.92 8.10 5.30
C ARG A 2 -10.62 6.81 4.85
N GLN A 3 -11.96 6.69 4.93
CA GLN A 3 -12.67 5.46 4.51
C GLN A 3 -12.44 5.08 3.04
N ARG A 4 -12.15 6.06 2.18
CA ARG A 4 -11.84 5.82 0.77
C ARG A 4 -10.43 5.25 0.60
N ALA A 5 -9.46 5.74 1.37
CA ALA A 5 -8.09 5.23 1.38
C ALA A 5 -8.04 3.81 1.98
N GLU A 6 -8.75 3.55 3.08
CA GLU A 6 -8.87 2.20 3.68
C GLU A 6 -9.47 1.21 2.69
N LYS A 7 -10.58 1.58 2.04
CA LYS A 7 -11.22 0.73 1.04
C LYS A 7 -10.30 0.46 -0.16
N PHE A 8 -9.61 1.48 -0.64
CA PHE A 8 -8.62 1.33 -1.71
C PHE A 8 -7.51 0.35 -1.32
N LEU A 9 -6.94 0.49 -0.12
CA LEU A 9 -5.88 -0.39 0.37
C LEU A 9 -6.36 -1.85 0.50
N ASP A 10 -7.57 -2.08 1.01
CA ASP A 10 -8.17 -3.42 1.13
C ASP A 10 -8.33 -4.06 -0.27
N GLU A 11 -8.90 -3.32 -1.24
CA GLU A 11 -9.06 -3.79 -2.62
C GLU A 11 -7.71 -4.01 -3.33
N TRP A 12 -6.72 -3.17 -3.05
CA TRP A 12 -5.38 -3.26 -3.64
C TRP A 12 -4.61 -4.48 -3.10
N ILE A 13 -4.72 -4.77 -1.80
CA ILE A 13 -4.15 -5.98 -1.19
C ILE A 13 -4.73 -7.24 -1.82
N GLU A 14 -6.05 -7.28 -2.00
CA GLU A 14 -6.73 -8.42 -2.63
C GLU A 14 -6.30 -8.58 -4.10
N LYS A 15 -6.27 -7.48 -4.86
CA LYS A 15 -5.88 -7.47 -6.28
C LYS A 15 -4.48 -8.01 -6.54
N TYR A 16 -3.54 -7.76 -5.62
CA TYR A 16 -2.14 -8.17 -5.77
C TYR A 16 -1.75 -9.39 -4.93
N ASP A 17 -2.72 -10.05 -4.29
CA ASP A 17 -2.54 -11.20 -3.40
C ASP A 17 -1.47 -10.93 -2.32
N LEU A 18 -1.63 -9.79 -1.64
CA LEU A 18 -0.72 -9.31 -0.59
C LEU A 18 -1.26 -9.63 0.82
N ILE A 19 -2.28 -10.49 0.94
CA ILE A 19 -2.89 -10.85 2.22
C ILE A 19 -1.85 -11.49 3.18
N GLN A 20 -0.91 -12.24 2.62
CA GLN A 20 0.22 -12.83 3.35
C GLN A 20 1.45 -11.88 3.44
N GLY A 21 1.32 -10.65 2.98
CA GLY A 21 2.41 -9.69 2.84
C GLY A 21 3.27 -9.87 1.60
N CYS A 22 4.40 -9.18 1.58
CA CYS A 22 5.39 -9.27 0.49
C CYS A 22 6.39 -10.43 0.66
N SER A 23 6.09 -11.41 1.54
CA SER A 23 7.01 -12.52 1.83
C SER A 23 7.33 -13.34 0.58
N GLY A 24 8.62 -13.55 0.32
CA GLY A 24 9.11 -14.29 -0.84
C GLY A 24 9.24 -13.48 -2.13
N ARG A 25 8.85 -12.20 -2.13
CA ARG A 25 9.08 -11.27 -3.26
C ARG A 25 10.46 -10.64 -3.15
N ASP A 26 11.08 -10.35 -4.28
CA ASP A 26 12.36 -9.64 -4.29
C ASP A 26 12.20 -8.13 -4.12
N GLN A 27 13.28 -7.46 -3.74
CA GLN A 27 13.28 -6.02 -3.46
C GLN A 27 12.83 -5.16 -4.65
N THR A 28 13.12 -5.60 -5.88
CA THR A 28 12.69 -4.89 -7.10
C THR A 28 11.20 -5.02 -7.32
N GLU A 29 10.61 -6.19 -7.04
CA GLU A 29 9.16 -6.39 -7.08
C GLU A 29 8.44 -5.54 -6.04
N ILE A 30 8.99 -5.49 -4.83
CA ILE A 30 8.50 -4.65 -3.73
C ILE A 30 8.52 -3.17 -4.15
N GLU A 31 9.62 -2.68 -4.71
CA GLU A 31 9.72 -1.28 -5.16
C GLU A 31 8.74 -0.94 -6.29
N ARG A 32 8.53 -1.87 -7.24
CA ARG A 32 7.55 -1.69 -8.31
C ARG A 32 6.12 -1.65 -7.77
N LEU A 33 5.82 -2.46 -6.77
CA LEU A 33 4.51 -2.47 -6.11
C LEU A 33 4.29 -1.15 -5.36
N ALA A 34 5.29 -0.63 -4.65
CA ALA A 34 5.21 0.65 -3.96
C ALA A 34 4.91 1.81 -4.93
N GLN A 35 5.66 1.89 -6.04
CA GLN A 35 5.42 2.90 -7.08
C GLN A 35 4.03 2.78 -7.68
N ARG A 36 3.54 1.56 -7.86
CA ARG A 36 2.21 1.32 -8.44
C ARG A 36 1.07 1.63 -7.47
N LEU A 37 1.27 1.36 -6.19
CA LEU A 37 0.32 1.73 -5.14
C LEU A 37 0.07 3.25 -5.13
N ILE A 38 1.16 4.03 -5.17
CA ILE A 38 1.07 5.50 -5.21
C ILE A 38 0.36 5.97 -6.48
N ALA A 39 0.76 5.47 -7.65
CA ALA A 39 0.14 5.87 -8.91
C ALA A 39 -1.35 5.49 -9.01
N ASP A 40 -1.73 4.30 -8.54
CA ASP A 40 -3.12 3.85 -8.51
C ASP A 40 -3.95 4.69 -7.51
N ALA A 41 -3.37 5.06 -6.36
CA ALA A 41 -4.01 5.93 -5.36
C ALA A 41 -4.27 7.34 -5.92
N GLU A 42 -3.26 7.93 -6.59
CA GLU A 42 -3.40 9.25 -7.24
C GLU A 42 -4.47 9.23 -8.34
N ALA A 43 -4.55 8.15 -9.13
CA ALA A 43 -5.58 7.99 -10.16
C ALA A 43 -7.01 7.92 -9.55
N GLU A 44 -7.14 7.37 -8.34
CA GLU A 44 -8.38 7.37 -7.56
C GLU A 44 -8.65 8.69 -6.83
N GLY A 45 -7.74 9.67 -6.93
CA GLY A 45 -7.83 10.95 -6.23
C GLY A 45 -7.57 10.84 -4.73
N ILE A 46 -6.84 9.81 -4.30
CA ILE A 46 -6.36 9.63 -2.93
C ILE A 46 -4.96 10.25 -2.86
N ASN A 47 -4.77 11.20 -1.94
CA ASN A 47 -3.45 11.80 -1.74
C ASN A 47 -2.57 10.89 -0.87
N GLU A 48 -1.25 11.09 -0.97
CA GLU A 48 -0.25 10.32 -0.22
C GLU A 48 -0.43 10.39 1.30
N THR A 49 -0.90 11.53 1.82
CA THR A 49 -1.14 11.73 3.26
C THR A 49 -2.27 10.84 3.77
N ASP A 50 -3.43 10.84 3.10
CA ASP A 50 -4.58 9.99 3.44
C ASP A 50 -4.21 8.50 3.33
N LEU A 51 -3.40 8.14 2.35
CA LEU A 51 -2.89 6.78 2.16
C LEU A 51 -1.97 6.37 3.32
N THR A 52 -1.06 7.25 3.71
CA THR A 52 -0.09 7.02 4.80
C THR A 52 -0.78 6.97 6.17
N GLU A 53 -1.78 7.82 6.41
CA GLU A 53 -2.59 7.78 7.62
C GLU A 53 -3.41 6.48 7.70
N ALA A 54 -4.08 6.07 6.61
CA ALA A 54 -4.84 4.83 6.57
C ALA A 54 -3.94 3.61 6.84
N PHE A 55 -2.73 3.62 6.30
CA PHE A 55 -1.73 2.58 6.50
C PHE A 55 -1.24 2.48 7.95
N ASN A 56 -0.88 3.61 8.57
CA ASN A 56 -0.30 3.64 9.91
C ASN A 56 -1.29 3.29 11.01
N ASP A 57 -2.58 3.54 10.78
CA ASP A 57 -3.62 3.33 11.79
C ASP A 57 -4.13 1.88 11.87
N ASP A 58 -3.80 1.02 10.91
CA ASP A 58 -4.33 -0.35 10.88
C ASP A 58 -3.26 -1.41 10.62
N THR A 59 -3.09 -2.30 11.60
CA THR A 59 -2.15 -3.42 11.56
C THR A 59 -2.40 -4.41 10.41
N ARG A 60 -3.60 -4.41 9.78
CA ARG A 60 -3.89 -5.17 8.56
C ARG A 60 -2.98 -4.79 7.40
N TYR A 61 -2.53 -3.53 7.35
CA TYR A 61 -1.62 -3.03 6.31
C TYR A 61 -0.14 -3.30 6.61
N SER A 62 0.18 -4.01 7.69
CA SER A 62 1.55 -4.48 7.97
C SER A 62 2.14 -5.32 6.83
N ALA A 63 1.29 -5.98 6.03
CA ALA A 63 1.63 -6.63 4.77
C ALA A 63 2.33 -5.70 3.75
N LEU A 64 1.98 -4.42 3.78
CA LEU A 64 2.48 -3.35 2.91
C LEU A 64 3.62 -2.55 3.58
N ALA A 65 3.99 -2.85 4.83
CA ALA A 65 5.10 -2.23 5.58
C ALA A 65 6.38 -2.14 4.75
N GLY A 66 6.74 -3.23 4.06
CA GLY A 66 7.95 -3.27 3.22
C GLY A 66 7.92 -2.36 1.97
N LEU A 67 6.75 -1.83 1.59
CA LEU A 67 6.58 -0.98 0.42
C LEU A 67 6.82 0.51 0.74
N LEU A 68 6.54 0.95 1.97
CA LEU A 68 6.56 2.36 2.36
C LEU A 68 7.73 2.74 3.28
N VAL A 69 8.63 1.80 3.61
CA VAL A 69 9.84 2.15 4.36
C VAL A 69 10.71 3.08 3.51
N PRO A 70 11.01 4.31 3.97
CA PRO A 70 11.90 5.20 3.26
C PRO A 70 13.29 4.55 3.15
N LYS A 71 13.88 4.58 1.95
CA LYS A 71 15.29 4.24 1.77
C LYS A 71 16.14 5.31 2.45
N ASP A 72 16.88 4.93 3.49
CA ASP A 72 18.11 5.65 3.88
C ASP A 72 19.09 5.72 2.69
#